data_AF-A0AA39TJ89-F1
#
_entry.id   AF-A0AA39TJ89-F1
#
_cell.length_a   1.000
_cell.length_b   1.000
_cell.length_c   1.000
_cell.angle_alpha   90.00
_cell.angle_beta   90.00
_cell.angle_gamma   90.00
#
_symmetry.space_group_name_H-M   'P 1'
#
loop_
_entity.id
_entity.type
_entity.pdbx_description
1 polymer ?
#
loop_
_entity_poly.entity_id
_entity_poly.type
_entity_poly.pdbx_seq_one_letter_code
_entity_poly.pdbx_strand_id
1 'polypeptide(L)'
;MVVERDGYIPLLDLALRSIEKFRVPPVLQAMRLSSVFTEQSSPMRLATLVVICGAIGLQIECIIWIQRSILRLSTHNTQSDEQAINSWQIPALDPILMAFEDSVHYGIHGSVAKAEWDSLVPGDGLIYLEEQGSERPFMISMFHELRCLGIIRDGLLARWKDVDNPLPSEETPAVIRHCVNYLRQMIICRCDIAVESLMEMPSTGYPDLYLCKDWSAVYDEAVKNQQLHAMRTSNS
;
A
#
# COMPACT_ATOMS: atom_id res chain seq x y z
N MET A 1 -4.29 -0.09 -17.19
CA MET A 1 -3.79 0.16 -15.83
C MET A 1 -3.11 -1.12 -15.43
N VAL A 2 -1.78 -1.10 -15.25
CA VAL A 2 -1.10 -2.21 -14.59
C VAL A 2 -1.73 -2.29 -13.19
N VAL A 3 -2.10 -3.47 -12.69
CA VAL A 3 -2.29 -3.64 -11.24
C VAL A 3 -0.90 -3.59 -10.59
N GLU A 4 -0.31 -2.40 -10.64
CA GLU A 4 0.92 -2.05 -9.97
C GLU A 4 0.52 -1.69 -8.54
N ARG A 5 1.43 -1.91 -7.58
CA ARG A 5 1.27 -1.34 -6.25
C ARG A 5 1.25 0.18 -6.39
N ASP A 6 0.07 0.76 -6.59
CA ASP A 6 -0.16 2.19 -6.45
C ASP A 6 -0.04 2.55 -4.96
N GLY A 7 1.21 2.70 -4.56
CA GLY A 7 1.71 3.20 -3.29
C GLY A 7 3.14 3.71 -3.44
N TYR A 8 3.62 3.92 -4.66
CA TYR A 8 4.91 4.58 -4.90
C TYR A 8 4.71 6.10 -4.74
N ILE A 9 4.84 6.57 -3.49
CA ILE A 9 5.54 7.84 -3.28
C ILE A 9 6.86 7.67 -4.03
N PRO A 10 7.17 8.46 -5.07
CA PRO A 10 8.42 8.29 -5.78
C PRO A 10 9.52 8.35 -4.72
N LEU A 11 10.41 7.34 -4.69
CA LEU A 11 11.55 7.27 -3.76
C LEU A 11 12.35 8.59 -3.74
N LEU A 12 12.23 9.39 -4.81
CA LEU A 12 12.71 10.76 -4.91
C LEU A 12 12.11 11.71 -3.86
N ASP A 13 10.80 11.66 -3.58
CA ASP A 13 10.12 12.55 -2.60
C ASP A 13 10.44 12.15 -1.14
N LEU A 14 10.62 10.85 -0.87
CA LEU A 14 11.11 10.35 0.42
C LEU A 14 12.59 10.69 0.65
N ALA A 15 13.42 10.62 -0.40
CA ALA A 15 14.82 11.04 -0.36
C ALA A 15 14.94 12.56 -0.18
N LEU A 16 14.11 13.36 -0.87
CA LEU A 16 14.07 14.82 -0.74
C LEU A 16 13.63 15.27 0.66
N ARG A 17 12.59 14.65 1.24
CA ARG A 17 12.15 14.93 2.62
C ARG A 17 13.20 14.56 3.68
N SER A 18 14.07 13.59 3.41
CA SER A 18 15.22 13.28 4.27
C SER A 18 16.36 14.29 4.15
N ILE A 19 16.51 14.95 2.99
CA ILE A 19 17.49 16.02 2.78
C ILE A 19 17.05 17.32 3.46
N GLU A 20 15.74 17.65 3.47
CA GLU A 20 15.22 18.83 4.20
C GLU A 20 15.41 18.76 5.72
N LYS A 21 15.59 17.56 6.29
CA LYS A 21 15.87 17.38 7.73
C LYS A 21 17.31 17.71 8.13
N PHE A 22 18.23 17.89 7.19
CA PHE A 22 19.54 18.48 7.47
C PHE A 22 19.44 20.01 7.60
N ARG A 23 18.64 20.49 8.55
CA ARG A 23 18.70 21.87 9.01
C ARG A 23 20.00 22.04 9.79
N VAL A 24 20.89 22.88 9.27
CA VAL A 24 22.14 23.29 9.93
C VAL A 24 21.82 23.68 11.39
N PRO A 25 22.50 23.11 12.41
CA PRO A 25 22.21 23.40 13.80
C PRO A 25 22.38 24.91 14.07
N PRO A 26 21.50 25.54 14.88
CA PRO A 26 21.51 26.99 15.12
C PRO A 26 22.80 27.51 15.78
N VAL A 27 23.68 26.61 16.22
CA VAL A 27 25.01 26.94 16.75
C VAL A 27 25.91 27.63 15.70
N LEU A 28 25.66 27.43 14.41
CA LEU A 28 26.40 28.10 13.32
C LEU A 28 25.94 29.54 13.01
N GLN A 29 24.82 30.02 13.59
CA GLN A 29 24.38 31.41 13.42
C GLN A 29 24.99 32.38 14.46
N ALA A 30 25.66 31.89 15.49
CA ALA A 30 26.12 32.70 16.62
C ALA A 30 27.64 32.86 16.78
N MET A 31 28.45 32.45 15.79
CA MET A 31 29.86 32.83 15.74
C MET A 31 30.05 34.01 14.79
N ARG A 32 30.30 35.21 15.34
CA ARG A 32 30.82 36.35 14.58
C ARG A 32 32.21 36.01 14.05
N LEU A 33 32.29 35.35 12.90
CA LEU A 33 33.54 35.01 12.21
C LEU A 33 34.41 36.26 11.93
N SER A 34 33.80 37.44 11.87
CA SER A 34 34.46 38.71 11.57
C SER A 34 35.53 39.12 12.60
N SER A 35 35.47 38.67 13.86
CA SER A 35 36.46 39.06 14.89
C SER A 35 37.66 38.14 14.99
N VAL A 36 37.54 36.87 14.58
CA VAL A 36 38.65 35.90 14.61
C VAL A 36 39.66 36.20 13.50
N PHE A 37 39.19 36.62 12.33
CA PHE A 37 40.08 36.96 11.22
C PHE A 37 40.78 38.30 11.40
N THR A 38 40.31 39.23 12.25
CA THR A 38 40.94 40.55 12.39
C THR A 38 42.19 40.55 13.28
N GLU A 39 42.31 39.61 14.23
CA GLU A 39 43.44 39.53 15.19
C GLU A 39 44.56 38.56 14.77
N GLN A 40 44.38 37.81 13.69
CA GLN A 40 45.30 36.75 13.30
C GLN A 40 46.40 37.27 12.36
N SER A 41 47.66 36.87 12.56
CA SER A 41 48.78 37.24 11.69
C SER A 41 48.58 36.70 10.27
N SER A 42 49.06 37.42 9.25
CA SER A 42 48.92 37.07 7.82
C SER A 42 49.20 35.59 7.47
N PRO A 43 50.26 34.91 7.98
CA PRO A 43 50.50 33.50 7.68
C PRO A 43 49.43 32.58 8.30
N MET A 44 48.87 32.97 9.44
CA MET A 44 47.91 32.16 10.17
C MET A 44 46.49 32.27 9.57
N ARG A 45 46.14 33.41 8.94
CA ARG A 45 44.91 33.54 8.12
C ARG A 45 44.96 32.65 6.88
N LEU A 46 46.11 32.60 6.20
CA LEU A 46 46.30 31.77 5.01
C LEU A 46 46.16 30.28 5.36
N ALA A 47 46.77 29.84 6.47
CA ALA A 47 46.63 28.47 6.95
C ALA A 47 45.16 28.09 7.23
N THR A 48 44.40 28.97 7.89
CA THR A 48 42.96 28.73 8.16
C THR A 48 42.14 28.61 6.88
N LEU A 49 42.38 29.48 5.89
CA LEU A 49 41.68 29.40 4.59
C LEU A 49 42.00 28.10 3.85
N VAL A 50 43.25 27.65 3.86
CA VAL A 50 43.65 26.39 3.24
C VAL A 50 42.94 25.19 3.90
N VAL A 51 42.85 25.17 5.22
CA VAL A 51 42.15 24.10 5.96
C VAL A 51 40.66 24.10 5.65
N ILE A 52 40.00 25.27 5.62
CA ILE A 52 38.57 25.38 5.29
C ILE A 52 38.31 24.91 3.85
N CYS A 53 39.10 25.38 2.88
CA CYS A 53 38.94 24.96 1.49
C CYS A 53 39.16 23.46 1.31
N GLY A 54 40.14 22.87 2.02
CA GLY A 54 40.37 21.42 2.02
C GLY A 54 39.20 20.63 2.62
N ALA A 55 38.62 21.10 3.73
CA ALA A 55 37.46 20.48 4.35
C ALA A 55 36.20 20.54 3.46
N ILE A 56 35.97 21.68 2.80
CA ILE A 56 34.86 21.84 1.84
C ILE A 56 35.05 20.91 0.63
N GLY A 57 36.27 20.84 0.08
CA GLY A 57 36.58 19.92 -1.03
C GLY A 57 36.30 18.46 -0.68
N LEU A 58 36.73 18.02 0.51
CA LEU A 58 36.45 16.66 0.98
C LEU A 58 34.95 16.40 1.17
N GLN A 59 34.19 17.37 1.71
CA GLN A 59 32.74 17.26 1.85
C GLN A 59 32.04 17.12 0.50
N ILE A 60 32.44 17.90 -0.51
CA ILE A 60 31.88 17.83 -1.86
C ILE A 60 32.15 16.46 -2.48
N GLU A 61 33.38 15.95 -2.40
CA GLU A 61 33.73 14.61 -2.91
C GLU A 61 32.94 13.49 -2.23
N CYS A 62 32.77 13.56 -0.89
CA CYS A 62 31.92 12.63 -0.17
C CYS A 62 30.45 12.69 -0.62
N ILE A 63 29.90 13.89 -0.80
CA ILE A 63 28.51 14.06 -1.28
C ILE A 63 28.35 13.49 -2.69
N ILE A 64 29.29 13.78 -3.60
CA ILE A 64 29.27 13.24 -4.98
C ILE A 64 29.35 11.71 -4.96
N TRP A 65 30.23 11.14 -4.13
CA TRP A 65 30.37 9.68 -4.01
C TRP A 65 29.11 9.01 -3.44
N ILE A 66 28.50 9.60 -2.39
CA ILE A 66 27.24 9.11 -1.81
C ILE A 66 26.12 9.19 -2.84
N GLN A 67 25.96 10.33 -3.52
CA GLN A 67 24.94 10.51 -4.56
C GLN A 67 25.11 9.50 -5.71
N ARG A 68 26.33 9.32 -6.21
CA ARG A 68 26.62 8.30 -7.25
C ARG A 68 26.36 6.87 -6.76
N SER A 69 26.57 6.60 -5.49
CA SER A 69 26.33 5.26 -4.91
C SER A 69 24.84 4.99 -4.73
N ILE A 70 24.07 5.97 -4.28
CA ILE A 70 22.60 5.90 -4.21
C ILE A 70 22.00 5.76 -5.61
N LEU A 71 22.49 6.52 -6.60
CA LEU A 71 22.06 6.38 -7.99
C LEU A 71 22.34 4.97 -8.55
N ARG A 72 23.51 4.39 -8.25
CA ARG A 72 23.85 3.00 -8.65
C ARG A 72 22.96 1.94 -8.00
N LEU A 73 22.59 2.13 -6.73
CA LEU A 73 21.63 1.25 -6.05
C LEU A 73 20.23 1.39 -6.66
N SER A 74 19.82 2.62 -7.03
CA SER A 74 18.57 2.87 -7.74
C SER A 74 18.54 2.20 -9.12
N THR A 75 19.65 2.21 -9.87
CA THR A 75 19.73 1.54 -11.18
C THR A 75 19.67 0.01 -11.05
N HIS A 76 20.24 -0.57 -9.99
CA HIS A 76 20.13 -2.01 -9.75
C HIS A 76 18.72 -2.45 -9.34
N ASN A 77 18.01 -1.65 -8.53
CA ASN A 77 16.61 -1.93 -8.18
C ASN A 77 15.65 -1.77 -9.38
N THR A 78 15.88 -0.77 -10.23
CA THR A 78 15.07 -0.57 -11.45
C THR A 78 15.30 -1.67 -12.49
N GLN A 79 16.50 -2.26 -12.54
CA GLN A 79 16.79 -3.38 -13.43
C GLN A 79 16.27 -4.73 -12.88
N SER A 80 16.07 -4.87 -11.56
CA SER A 80 15.34 -6.02 -10.99
C SER A 80 13.83 -5.92 -11.14
N ASP A 81 13.26 -4.71 -11.22
CA ASP A 81 11.83 -4.51 -11.55
C ASP A 81 11.49 -4.87 -13.00
N GLU A 82 12.50 -4.92 -13.89
CA GLU A 82 12.35 -5.35 -15.29
C GLU A 82 12.32 -6.87 -15.48
N GLN A 83 12.53 -7.65 -14.40
CA GLN A 83 12.07 -9.05 -14.34
C GLN A 83 10.56 -9.06 -14.10
N ALA A 84 9.85 -8.60 -15.13
CA ALA A 84 8.43 -8.44 -15.17
C ALA A 84 7.73 -9.74 -14.74
N ILE A 85 7.10 -9.72 -13.56
CA ILE A 85 5.75 -10.27 -13.49
C ILE A 85 5.05 -9.61 -14.66
N ASN A 86 4.66 -10.39 -15.68
CA ASN A 86 3.89 -9.84 -16.79
C ASN A 86 2.70 -9.12 -16.18
N SER A 87 2.75 -7.80 -16.23
CA SER A 87 1.80 -6.95 -15.52
C SER A 87 0.42 -7.34 -15.99
N TRP A 88 -0.46 -7.74 -15.07
CA TRP A 88 -1.82 -8.04 -15.43
C TRP A 88 -2.51 -6.74 -15.83
N GLN A 89 -2.63 -6.54 -17.15
CA GLN A 89 -3.18 -5.33 -17.75
C GLN A 89 -4.70 -5.39 -17.72
N ILE A 90 -5.31 -4.52 -16.93
CA ILE A 90 -6.75 -4.32 -16.91
C ILE A 90 -7.10 -2.93 -17.46
N PRO A 91 -8.34 -2.71 -17.94
CA PRO A 91 -8.83 -1.38 -18.27
C PRO A 91 -8.63 -0.40 -17.10
N ALA A 92 -8.57 0.90 -17.41
CA ALA A 92 -8.63 1.90 -16.35
C ALA A 92 -10.00 1.81 -15.65
N LEU A 93 -10.00 1.96 -14.33
CA LEU A 93 -11.24 1.91 -13.55
C LEU A 93 -11.90 3.28 -13.58
N ASP A 94 -13.13 3.33 -14.05
CA ASP A 94 -13.92 4.56 -14.11
C ASP A 94 -14.36 4.97 -12.70
N PRO A 95 -14.48 6.29 -12.43
CA PRO A 95 -15.08 6.75 -11.19
C PRO A 95 -16.60 6.51 -11.19
N ILE A 96 -17.13 6.05 -10.06
CA ILE A 96 -18.56 5.82 -9.85
C ILE A 96 -19.01 6.45 -8.53
N LEU A 97 -20.21 7.02 -8.49
CA LEU A 97 -20.83 7.46 -7.24
C LEU A 97 -21.53 6.27 -6.58
N MET A 98 -21.19 6.02 -5.33
CA MET A 98 -21.79 4.97 -4.52
C MET A 98 -22.46 5.58 -3.29
N ALA A 99 -23.71 5.20 -3.04
CA ALA A 99 -24.42 5.52 -1.81
C ALA A 99 -24.00 4.57 -0.69
N PHE A 100 -23.63 5.11 0.47
CA PHE A 100 -23.45 4.33 1.69
C PHE A 100 -24.78 4.32 2.43
N GLU A 101 -25.46 3.18 2.39
CA GLU A 101 -26.75 2.94 3.03
C GLU A 101 -26.83 1.52 3.58
N ASP A 102 -27.75 1.31 4.53
CA ASP A 102 -28.04 -0.03 5.02
C ASP A 102 -28.60 -0.89 3.88
N SER A 103 -27.89 -1.97 3.55
CA SER A 103 -28.28 -2.86 2.46
C SER A 103 -29.17 -4.00 2.95
N VAL A 104 -30.16 -4.36 2.14
CA VAL A 104 -30.91 -5.63 2.30
C VAL A 104 -30.09 -6.84 1.85
N HIS A 105 -28.99 -6.61 1.14
CA HIS A 105 -28.03 -7.62 0.69
C HIS A 105 -26.89 -7.80 1.69
N TYR A 106 -26.18 -8.92 1.58
CA TYR A 106 -25.05 -9.28 2.42
C TYR A 106 -25.43 -9.41 3.91
N GLY A 107 -26.60 -9.98 4.17
CA GLY A 107 -27.06 -10.27 5.52
C GLY A 107 -26.09 -11.16 6.33
N ILE A 108 -26.30 -11.26 7.64
CA ILE A 108 -25.42 -12.05 8.52
C ILE A 108 -25.77 -13.55 8.49
N HIS A 109 -27.05 -13.91 8.36
CA HIS A 109 -27.53 -15.29 8.52
C HIS A 109 -28.46 -15.73 7.38
N GLY A 110 -28.60 -17.04 7.21
CA GLY A 110 -29.46 -17.65 6.20
C GLY A 110 -28.73 -18.07 4.92
N SER A 111 -29.37 -18.90 4.11
CA SER A 111 -28.80 -19.42 2.86
C SER A 111 -28.60 -18.34 1.80
N VAL A 112 -29.51 -17.36 1.74
CA VAL A 112 -29.41 -16.21 0.82
C VAL A 112 -28.17 -15.40 1.15
N ALA A 113 -28.01 -14.98 2.41
CA ALA A 113 -26.80 -14.33 2.88
C ALA A 113 -25.54 -15.16 2.57
N LYS A 114 -25.56 -16.47 2.82
CA LYS A 114 -24.42 -17.32 2.46
C LYS A 114 -24.06 -17.19 0.98
N ALA A 115 -25.05 -17.32 0.10
CA ALA A 115 -24.84 -17.22 -1.34
C ALA A 115 -24.32 -15.84 -1.78
N GLU A 116 -24.84 -14.75 -1.20
CA GLU A 116 -24.40 -13.39 -1.52
C GLU A 116 -22.92 -13.17 -1.16
N TRP A 117 -22.51 -13.54 0.06
CA TRP A 117 -21.12 -13.42 0.48
C TRP A 117 -20.18 -14.36 -0.30
N ASP A 118 -20.64 -15.58 -0.62
CA ASP A 118 -19.86 -16.51 -1.44
C ASP A 118 -19.69 -15.98 -2.88
N SER A 119 -20.63 -15.16 -3.38
CA SER A 119 -20.59 -14.58 -4.74
C SER A 119 -19.63 -13.42 -4.92
N LEU A 120 -19.10 -12.84 -3.83
CA LEU A 120 -18.16 -11.71 -3.86
C LEU A 120 -16.81 -12.06 -4.49
N VAL A 121 -16.49 -13.35 -4.63
CA VAL A 121 -15.22 -13.81 -5.20
C VAL A 121 -15.52 -14.74 -6.39
N PRO A 122 -15.14 -14.37 -7.62
CA PRO A 122 -15.42 -15.20 -8.78
C PRO A 122 -14.59 -16.50 -8.72
N GLY A 123 -15.27 -17.64 -8.83
CA GLY A 123 -14.64 -18.95 -8.78
C GLY A 123 -13.85 -19.18 -7.49
N ASP A 124 -12.57 -19.50 -7.61
CA ASP A 124 -11.65 -19.64 -6.46
C ASP A 124 -10.94 -18.33 -6.08
N GLY A 125 -11.21 -17.24 -6.80
CA GLY A 125 -10.59 -15.92 -6.63
C GLY A 125 -9.17 -15.82 -7.16
N LEU A 126 -8.69 -16.85 -7.87
CA LEU A 126 -7.36 -16.87 -8.44
C LEU A 126 -7.38 -16.33 -9.87
N ILE A 127 -6.29 -15.65 -10.21
CA ILE A 127 -5.89 -15.33 -11.58
C ILE A 127 -4.57 -16.05 -11.85
N TYR A 128 -4.35 -16.40 -13.10
CA TYR A 128 -3.22 -17.19 -13.56
C TYR A 128 -2.38 -16.32 -14.49
N LEU A 129 -1.15 -16.05 -14.06
CA LEU A 129 -0.21 -15.19 -14.79
C LEU A 129 1.04 -15.98 -15.16
N GLU A 130 1.59 -15.68 -16.33
CA GLU A 130 2.84 -16.29 -16.78
C GLU A 130 4.03 -15.60 -16.11
N GLU A 131 4.82 -16.38 -15.38
CA GLU A 131 6.04 -15.96 -14.70
C GLU A 131 7.16 -16.95 -15.02
N GLN A 132 8.25 -16.45 -15.61
CA GLN A 132 9.46 -17.25 -15.91
C GLN A 132 9.17 -18.52 -16.74
N GLY A 133 8.22 -18.45 -17.68
CA GLY A 133 7.84 -19.57 -18.56
C GLY A 133 6.92 -20.61 -17.90
N SER A 134 6.36 -20.31 -16.72
CA SER A 134 5.34 -21.13 -16.07
C SER A 134 4.16 -20.28 -15.62
N GLU A 135 2.95 -20.80 -15.76
CA GLU A 135 1.75 -20.15 -15.25
C GLU A 135 1.64 -20.38 -13.74
N ARG A 136 1.41 -19.32 -12.97
CA ARG A 136 1.27 -19.37 -11.51
C ARG A 136 -0.02 -18.70 -11.04
N PRO A 137 -0.64 -19.24 -9.98
CA PRO A 137 -1.84 -18.65 -9.40
C PRO A 137 -1.50 -17.46 -8.50
N PHE A 138 -2.30 -16.40 -8.60
CA PHE A 138 -2.27 -15.21 -7.75
C PHE A 138 -3.69 -14.86 -7.34
N MET A 139 -3.87 -14.23 -6.17
CA MET A 139 -5.17 -13.70 -5.76
C MET A 139 -5.11 -12.17 -5.77
N ILE A 140 -6.15 -11.54 -6.33
CA ILE A 140 -6.30 -10.09 -6.26
C ILE A 140 -6.56 -9.70 -4.79
N SER A 141 -5.85 -8.68 -4.30
CA SER A 141 -5.98 -8.19 -2.91
C SER A 141 -7.43 -7.96 -2.51
N MET A 142 -8.23 -7.31 -3.38
CA MET A 142 -9.66 -7.08 -3.15
C MET A 142 -10.44 -8.38 -2.91
N PHE A 143 -10.21 -9.43 -3.72
CA PHE A 143 -10.88 -10.72 -3.52
C PHE A 143 -10.44 -11.41 -2.22
N HIS A 144 -9.17 -11.24 -1.82
CA HIS A 144 -8.70 -11.75 -0.54
C HIS A 144 -9.37 -11.03 0.64
N GLU A 145 -9.50 -9.70 0.56
CA GLU A 145 -10.22 -8.86 1.54
C GLU A 145 -11.68 -9.32 1.67
N LEU A 146 -12.39 -9.51 0.55
CA LEU A 146 -13.79 -9.97 0.53
C LEU A 146 -13.95 -11.40 1.07
N ARG A 147 -13.06 -12.33 0.70
CA ARG A 147 -13.05 -13.69 1.26
C ARG A 147 -12.82 -13.68 2.77
N CYS A 148 -11.91 -12.83 3.26
CA CYS A 148 -11.65 -12.66 4.69
C CYS A 148 -12.92 -12.23 5.44
N LEU A 149 -13.72 -11.32 4.89
CA LEU A 149 -14.99 -10.91 5.49
C LEU A 149 -15.97 -12.09 5.61
N GLY A 150 -16.10 -12.91 4.56
CA GLY A 150 -16.93 -14.13 4.60
C GLY A 150 -16.49 -15.12 5.70
N ILE A 151 -15.18 -15.36 5.82
CA ILE A 151 -14.62 -16.23 6.87
C ILE A 151 -14.90 -15.67 8.28
N ILE A 152 -14.75 -14.36 8.47
CA ILE A 152 -15.04 -13.72 9.75
C ILE A 152 -16.54 -13.86 10.10
N ARG A 153 -17.43 -13.61 9.13
CA ARG A 153 -18.88 -13.81 9.30
C ARG A 153 -19.21 -15.24 9.73
N ASP A 154 -18.68 -16.23 9.02
CA ASP A 154 -18.93 -17.64 9.34
C ASP A 154 -18.40 -18.01 10.73
N GLY A 155 -17.25 -17.44 11.11
CA GLY A 155 -16.71 -17.53 12.46
C GLY A 155 -17.64 -16.95 13.53
N LEU A 156 -18.21 -15.77 13.30
CA LEU A 156 -19.17 -15.14 14.20
C LEU A 156 -20.44 -16.00 14.36
N LEU A 157 -20.96 -16.55 13.26
CA LEU A 157 -22.13 -17.43 13.30
C LEU A 157 -21.88 -18.73 14.07
N ALA A 158 -20.68 -19.32 13.92
CA ALA A 158 -20.31 -20.51 14.68
C ALA A 158 -20.29 -20.20 16.18
N ARG A 159 -19.71 -19.05 16.58
CA ARG A 159 -19.71 -18.62 18.00
C ARG A 159 -21.10 -18.32 18.53
N TRP A 160 -21.95 -17.67 17.74
CA TRP A 160 -23.30 -17.32 18.18
C TRP A 160 -24.20 -18.56 18.39
N LYS A 161 -23.88 -19.69 17.76
CA LYS A 161 -24.60 -20.95 17.99
C LYS A 161 -24.14 -21.69 19.26
N ASP A 162 -22.90 -21.49 19.68
CA ASP A 162 -22.28 -22.12 20.86
C ASP A 162 -22.08 -21.12 22.03
N VAL A 163 -23.12 -20.32 22.35
CA VAL A 163 -23.03 -19.28 23.41
C VAL A 163 -22.72 -19.88 24.78
N ASP A 164 -23.19 -21.11 25.05
CA ASP A 164 -23.00 -21.79 26.32
C ASP A 164 -21.60 -22.43 26.47
N ASN A 165 -20.80 -22.46 25.40
CA ASN A 165 -19.43 -22.97 25.41
C ASN A 165 -18.47 -22.00 24.69
N PRO A 166 -18.11 -20.88 25.32
CA PRO A 166 -17.18 -19.93 24.72
C PRO A 166 -15.82 -20.60 24.54
N LEU A 167 -15.41 -20.89 23.30
CA LEU A 167 -14.04 -21.39 23.07
C LEU A 167 -13.03 -20.41 23.69
N PRO A 168 -12.01 -20.90 24.42
CA PRO A 168 -10.91 -20.10 24.95
C PRO A 168 -10.35 -19.08 23.95
N SER A 169 -9.82 -17.96 24.45
CA SER A 169 -9.23 -16.91 23.59
C SER A 169 -8.13 -17.46 22.66
N GLU A 170 -7.40 -18.48 23.10
CA GLU A 170 -6.38 -19.19 22.32
C GLU A 170 -6.94 -20.09 21.21
N GLU A 171 -8.24 -20.41 21.25
CA GLU A 171 -8.95 -21.24 20.27
C GLU A 171 -9.62 -20.42 19.16
N THR A 172 -9.35 -19.11 19.07
CA THR A 172 -9.73 -18.36 17.85
C THR A 172 -9.04 -19.01 16.66
N PRO A 173 -9.78 -19.51 15.64
CA PRO A 173 -9.19 -20.16 14.49
C PRO A 173 -8.08 -19.30 13.89
N ALA A 174 -6.90 -19.88 13.66
CA ALA A 174 -5.73 -19.16 13.15
C ALA A 174 -6.05 -18.37 11.88
N VAL A 175 -6.97 -18.88 11.06
CA VAL A 175 -7.49 -18.24 9.85
C VAL A 175 -8.22 -16.94 10.18
N ILE A 176 -9.12 -16.91 11.17
CA ILE A 176 -9.84 -15.67 11.55
C ILE A 176 -8.85 -14.62 12.07
N ARG A 177 -7.88 -15.02 12.89
CA ARG A 177 -6.81 -14.12 13.35
C ARG A 177 -5.98 -13.57 12.20
N HIS A 178 -5.70 -14.39 11.18
CA HIS A 178 -5.04 -13.94 9.95
C HIS A 178 -5.91 -12.92 9.20
N CYS A 179 -7.19 -13.24 8.95
CA CYS A 179 -8.14 -12.40 8.23
C CYS A 179 -8.29 -11.02 8.87
N VAL A 180 -8.50 -10.95 10.19
CA VAL A 180 -8.64 -9.66 10.90
C VAL A 180 -7.34 -8.85 10.82
N ASN A 181 -6.18 -9.48 10.97
CA ASN A 181 -4.91 -8.79 10.85
C ASN A 181 -4.60 -8.33 9.43
N TYR A 182 -5.02 -9.09 8.43
CA TYR A 182 -4.89 -8.73 7.02
C TYR A 182 -5.78 -7.53 6.69
N LEU A 183 -7.06 -7.58 7.05
CA LEU A 183 -8.00 -6.46 6.86
C LEU A 183 -7.54 -5.19 7.58
N ARG A 184 -7.04 -5.30 8.83
CA ARG A 184 -6.44 -4.15 9.54
C ARG A 184 -5.33 -3.49 8.73
N GLN A 185 -4.43 -4.29 8.15
CA GLN A 185 -3.32 -3.77 7.35
C GLN A 185 -3.83 -3.13 6.05
N MET A 186 -4.78 -3.77 5.37
CA MET A 186 -5.34 -3.23 4.13
C MET A 186 -6.12 -1.93 4.33
N ILE A 187 -6.89 -1.83 5.42
CA ILE A 187 -7.56 -0.59 5.81
C ILE A 187 -6.51 0.51 6.02
N ILE A 188 -5.46 0.28 6.81
CA ILE A 188 -4.43 1.31 7.03
C ILE A 188 -3.72 1.73 5.73
N CYS A 189 -3.57 0.82 4.77
CA CYS A 189 -2.95 1.14 3.48
C CYS A 189 -3.84 1.95 2.53
N ARG A 190 -5.17 1.88 2.67
CA ARG A 190 -6.13 2.45 1.71
C ARG A 190 -7.32 3.15 2.39
N CYS A 191 -7.16 3.63 3.62
CA CYS A 191 -8.27 4.17 4.38
C CYS A 191 -8.77 5.48 3.79
N ASP A 192 -10.08 5.70 3.92
CA ASP A 192 -10.67 7.01 3.74
C ASP A 192 -10.32 7.91 4.92
N ILE A 193 -10.17 9.21 4.66
CA ILE A 193 -9.91 10.27 5.64
C ILE A 193 -11.12 11.21 5.78
N ALA A 194 -12.26 10.85 5.19
CA ALA A 194 -13.54 11.52 5.38
C ALA A 194 -13.89 11.60 6.87
N VAL A 195 -14.46 12.73 7.28
CA VAL A 195 -14.94 12.94 8.65
C VAL A 195 -16.38 12.45 8.73
N GLU A 196 -16.62 11.43 9.55
CA GLU A 196 -17.97 10.91 9.81
C GLU A 196 -18.65 11.64 10.98
N SER A 197 -19.95 11.88 10.88
CA SER A 197 -20.75 12.43 11.98
C SER A 197 -21.08 11.34 12.99
N LEU A 198 -20.75 11.57 14.26
CA LEU A 198 -21.13 10.67 15.37
C LEU A 198 -22.55 10.90 15.90
N MET A 199 -23.21 11.96 15.44
CA MET A 199 -24.61 12.23 15.76
C MET A 199 -25.49 11.69 14.64
N GLU A 200 -26.61 11.04 15.01
CA GLU A 200 -27.74 10.80 14.12
C GLU A 200 -28.18 12.15 13.56
N MET A 201 -27.61 12.52 12.40
CA MET A 201 -28.10 13.65 11.64
C MET A 201 -29.56 13.33 11.32
N PRO A 202 -30.50 14.27 11.49
CA PRO A 202 -31.84 14.05 10.98
C PRO A 202 -31.68 13.69 9.52
N SER A 203 -32.13 12.49 9.15
CA SER A 203 -32.04 11.96 7.79
C SER A 203 -32.37 13.10 6.83
N THR A 204 -31.37 13.57 6.10
CA THR A 204 -31.59 14.57 5.05
C THR A 204 -32.45 13.98 3.92
N GLY A 205 -32.79 12.69 4.02
CA GLY A 205 -33.43 11.89 2.99
C GLY A 205 -32.46 11.41 1.91
N TYR A 206 -31.18 11.77 1.99
CA TYR A 206 -30.17 11.44 0.98
C TYR A 206 -29.03 10.63 1.60
N PRO A 207 -28.61 9.52 0.97
CA PRO A 207 -27.46 8.76 1.42
C PRO A 207 -26.17 9.56 1.22
N ASP A 208 -25.16 9.29 2.05
CA ASP A 208 -23.83 9.81 1.83
C ASP A 208 -23.27 9.21 0.53
N LEU A 209 -22.86 10.09 -0.38
CA LEU A 209 -22.33 9.71 -1.69
C LEU A 209 -20.80 9.76 -1.68
N TYR A 210 -20.18 8.65 -2.06
CA TYR A 210 -18.74 8.50 -2.16
C TYR A 210 -18.32 8.32 -3.61
N LEU A 211 -17.21 8.94 -3.99
CA LEU A 211 -16.57 8.71 -5.29
C LEU A 211 -15.66 7.49 -5.22
N CYS A 212 -16.13 6.38 -5.74
CA CYS A 212 -15.43 5.10 -5.74
C CYS A 212 -14.84 4.78 -7.12
N LYS A 213 -14.03 3.72 -7.20
CA LYS A 213 -13.64 3.11 -8.46
C LYS A 213 -14.66 2.04 -8.84
N ASP A 214 -15.06 1.99 -10.10
CA ASP A 214 -15.86 0.89 -10.62
C ASP A 214 -14.99 -0.35 -10.79
N TRP A 215 -15.18 -1.32 -9.90
CA TRP A 215 -14.43 -2.56 -9.89
C TRP A 215 -14.98 -3.62 -10.85
N SER A 216 -16.09 -3.37 -11.56
CA SER A 216 -16.67 -4.31 -12.52
C SER A 216 -15.65 -4.80 -13.55
N ALA A 217 -14.82 -3.90 -14.08
CA ALA A 217 -13.75 -4.24 -15.01
C ALA A 217 -12.73 -5.25 -14.44
N VAL A 218 -12.49 -5.24 -13.13
CA VAL A 218 -11.60 -6.22 -12.48
C VAL A 218 -12.25 -7.59 -12.40
N TYR A 219 -13.56 -7.65 -12.10
CA TYR A 219 -14.30 -8.90 -12.13
C TYR A 219 -14.32 -9.51 -13.53
N ASP A 220 -14.63 -8.70 -14.55
CA ASP A 220 -14.71 -9.16 -15.94
C ASP A 220 -13.37 -9.75 -16.42
N GLU A 221 -12.26 -9.05 -16.17
CA GLU A 221 -10.94 -9.54 -16.55
C GLU A 221 -10.50 -10.76 -15.72
N ALA A 222 -10.88 -10.85 -14.44
CA ALA A 222 -10.58 -12.01 -13.61
C ALA A 222 -11.31 -13.26 -14.12
N VAL A 223 -12.61 -13.15 -14.41
CA VAL A 223 -13.43 -14.24 -14.96
C VAL A 223 -12.88 -14.69 -16.31
N LYS A 224 -12.54 -13.74 -17.19
CA LYS A 224 -11.91 -14.04 -18.48
C LYS A 224 -10.57 -14.76 -18.32
N ASN A 225 -9.74 -14.33 -17.36
CA ASN A 225 -8.48 -15.01 -17.06
C ASN A 225 -8.70 -16.46 -16.60
N GLN A 226 -9.65 -16.69 -15.68
CA GLN A 226 -10.01 -18.04 -15.20
C GLN A 226 -10.52 -18.95 -16.34
N GLN A 227 -11.34 -18.41 -17.24
CA GLN A 227 -11.83 -19.14 -18.41
C GLN A 227 -10.70 -19.55 -19.35
N LEU A 228 -9.76 -18.64 -19.62
CA LEU A 228 -8.59 -18.93 -20.46
C LEU A 228 -7.71 -20.03 -19.85
N HIS A 229 -7.49 -19.99 -18.53
CA HIS A 229 -6.78 -21.03 -17.81
C HIS A 229 -7.49 -22.39 -17.91
N ALA A 230 -8.80 -22.42 -17.67
CA ALA A 230 -9.62 -23.63 -17.77
C ALA A 230 -9.58 -24.24 -19.19
N MET A 231 -9.65 -23.40 -20.24
CA MET A 231 -9.54 -23.87 -21.62
C MET A 231 -8.15 -24.48 -21.92
N ARG A 232 -7.07 -23.85 -21.46
CA ARG A 232 -5.70 -24.34 -21.65
C ARG A 232 -5.49 -25.70 -20.99
N THR A 233 -5.92 -25.83 -19.74
CA THR A 233 -5.80 -27.06 -18.94
C THR A 233 -6.72 -28.18 -19.43
N SER A 234 -7.85 -27.86 -20.05
CA SER A 234 -8.73 -28.88 -20.66
C SER A 234 -8.20 -29.47 -21.97
N ASN A 235 -7.27 -28.77 -22.64
CA ASN A 235 -6.70 -29.15 -23.93
C ASN A 235 -5.31 -29.82 -23.83
N SER A 236 -4.76 -29.93 -22.61
CA SER A 236 -3.46 -30.54 -22.29
C SER A 236 -3.63 -31.95 -21.72
#